data_AF-A0AAU2B2U6-F1
#
_entry.id   AF-A0AAU2B2U6-F1
#
_cell.length_a   1.000
_cell.length_b   1.000
_cell.length_c   1.000
_cell.angle_alpha   90.00
_cell.angle_beta   90.00
_cell.angle_gamma   90.00
#
_symmetry.space_group_name_H-M   'P 1'
#
loop_
_entity.id
_entity.type
_entity.pdbx_description
1 polymer ?
#
loop_
_entity_poly.entity_id
_entity_poly.type
_entity_poly.pdbx_seq_one_letter_code
_entity_poly.pdbx_strand_id
1 'polypeptide(L)'
;MLSEYQQQLRDRFLAASVIPAPDPWQPVFARRTPIGGLLGVGFGADPASGDDLLMVVSSNGHGLFDASTGQRLARDHDPDLDHSTPAGPNLTCPGLGPLAGTEVRIAGLFGGGLHSTTEDGWTVEVVSPDWPHHRVLLSADGGLCRGPAGEKWWHIFHAHYSELRAAGFSPSGRTLVVATSSDITLWTRPSLDA
;
A
#
# COMPACT_ATOMS: atom_id res chain seq x y z
N MET A 1 27.68 -5.32 -15.51
CA MET A 1 28.05 -3.89 -15.47
C MET A 1 26.80 -3.09 -15.77
N LEU A 2 26.49 -2.05 -15.00
CA LEU A 2 25.32 -1.20 -15.28
C LEU A 2 25.62 -0.31 -16.48
N SER A 3 24.62 -0.04 -17.31
CA SER A 3 24.72 1.03 -18.31
C SER A 3 24.78 2.39 -17.63
N GLU A 4 25.25 3.41 -18.36
CA GLU A 4 25.28 4.79 -17.86
C GLU A 4 23.87 5.25 -17.43
N TYR A 5 22.84 4.94 -18.24
CA TYR A 5 21.46 5.23 -17.90
C TYR A 5 21.00 4.55 -16.60
N GLN A 6 21.32 3.27 -16.41
CA GLN A 6 20.99 2.53 -15.19
C GLN A 6 21.68 3.11 -13.97
N GLN A 7 22.94 3.53 -14.11
CA GLN A 7 23.72 4.12 -13.02
C GLN A 7 23.16 5.50 -12.64
N GLN A 8 22.85 6.36 -13.62
CA GLN A 8 22.20 7.65 -13.38
C GLN A 8 20.84 7.50 -12.67
N LEU A 9 20.03 6.51 -13.07
CA LEU A 9 18.74 6.25 -12.44
C LEU A 9 18.91 5.74 -10.99
N ARG A 10 19.85 4.82 -10.78
CA ARG A 10 20.20 4.32 -9.44
C ARG A 10 20.65 5.45 -8.53
N ASP A 11 21.59 6.28 -8.96
CA ASP A 11 22.14 7.37 -8.15
C ASP A 11 21.06 8.41 -7.81
N ARG A 12 20.13 8.68 -8.74
CA ARG A 12 18.97 9.56 -8.50
C ARG A 12 18.08 9.03 -7.39
N PHE A 13 17.69 7.75 -7.44
CA PHE A 13 16.84 7.16 -6.41
C PHE A 13 17.54 7.04 -5.05
N LEU A 14 18.86 6.81 -5.04
CA LEU A 14 19.63 6.79 -3.80
C LEU A 14 19.75 8.17 -3.16
N ALA A 15 19.94 9.23 -3.95
CA ALA A 15 20.03 10.60 -3.48
C ALA A 15 18.71 11.19 -2.97
N ALA A 16 17.57 10.63 -3.38
CA ALA A 16 16.25 11.09 -2.94
C ALA A 16 16.01 10.77 -1.45
N SER A 17 15.93 11.83 -0.63
CA SER A 17 15.53 11.73 0.77
C SER A 17 14.06 11.36 0.91
N VAL A 18 13.70 10.70 2.00
CA VAL A 18 12.29 10.47 2.33
C VAL A 18 11.65 11.80 2.68
N ILE A 19 10.55 12.14 2.01
CA ILE A 19 9.79 13.37 2.22
C ILE A 19 8.30 13.04 2.39
N PRO A 20 7.50 13.90 3.05
CA PRO A 20 6.06 13.69 3.13
C PRO A 20 5.43 13.56 1.74
N ALA A 21 4.34 12.79 1.66
CA ALA A 21 3.51 12.82 0.46
C ALA A 21 2.98 14.26 0.24
N PRO A 22 2.96 14.73 -1.01
CA PRO A 22 2.49 16.09 -1.33
C PRO A 22 0.97 16.18 -1.20
N ASP A 23 0.44 17.40 -1.18
CA ASP A 23 -0.99 17.60 -1.44
C ASP A 23 -1.40 16.91 -2.76
N PRO A 24 -2.59 16.27 -2.82
CA PRO A 24 -3.66 16.27 -1.83
C PRO A 24 -3.55 15.13 -0.77
N TRP A 25 -2.43 14.40 -0.73
CA TRP A 25 -2.27 13.22 0.11
C TRP A 25 -1.97 13.57 1.56
N GLN A 26 -2.83 13.13 2.46
CA GLN A 26 -2.71 13.35 3.89
C GLN A 26 -2.46 12.02 4.61
N PRO A 27 -1.50 11.94 5.54
CA PRO A 27 -1.30 10.73 6.33
C PRO A 27 -2.52 10.50 7.23
N VAL A 28 -3.06 9.28 7.20
CA VAL A 28 -4.21 8.88 8.04
C VAL A 28 -3.80 8.82 9.52
N PHE A 29 -2.54 8.44 9.78
CA PHE A 29 -1.98 8.37 11.11
C PHE A 29 -0.73 9.25 11.23
N ALA A 30 -0.52 9.82 12.42
CA ALA A 30 0.75 10.49 12.74
C ALA A 30 1.94 9.51 12.78
N ARG A 31 1.69 8.20 12.94
CA ARG A 31 2.69 7.12 12.99
C ARG A 31 2.16 5.87 12.32
N ARG A 32 3.06 4.96 11.92
CA ARG A 32 2.70 3.67 11.32
C ARG A 32 1.86 2.83 12.28
N THR A 33 0.89 2.09 11.75
CA THR A 33 0.04 1.19 12.53
C THR A 33 0.71 -0.18 12.62
N PRO A 34 1.12 -0.62 13.83
CA PRO A 34 1.83 -1.89 13.99
C PRO A 34 0.92 -3.07 13.67
N ILE A 35 1.39 -3.97 12.81
CA ILE A 35 0.75 -5.25 12.48
C ILE A 35 1.83 -6.33 12.52
N GLY A 36 1.92 -7.04 13.64
CA GLY A 36 2.90 -8.12 13.80
C GLY A 36 2.65 -9.27 12.82
N GLY A 37 3.66 -9.60 12.01
CA GLY A 37 3.61 -10.73 11.08
C GLY A 37 2.65 -10.52 9.91
N LEU A 38 2.56 -9.28 9.41
CA LEU A 38 1.70 -8.95 8.27
C LEU A 38 2.10 -9.77 7.04
N LEU A 39 1.15 -10.53 6.50
CA LEU A 39 1.31 -11.36 5.32
C LEU A 39 0.93 -10.58 4.05
N GLY A 40 -0.14 -9.78 4.10
CA GLY A 40 -0.57 -8.96 2.98
C GLY A 40 -1.77 -8.08 3.34
N VAL A 41 -2.17 -7.25 2.38
CA VAL A 41 -3.33 -6.37 2.49
C VAL A 41 -4.17 -6.39 1.21
N GLY A 42 -5.45 -6.06 1.34
CA GLY A 42 -6.36 -5.94 0.21
C GLY A 42 -7.44 -4.89 0.47
N PHE A 43 -7.95 -4.27 -0.59
CA PHE A 43 -9.03 -3.30 -0.49
C PHE A 43 -10.38 -3.94 -0.83
N GLY A 44 -11.40 -3.55 -0.07
CA GLY A 44 -12.81 -3.72 -0.42
C GLY A 44 -13.52 -2.36 -0.34
N ALA A 45 -14.73 -2.28 -0.91
CA ALA A 45 -15.60 -1.12 -0.75
C ALA A 45 -16.64 -1.43 0.31
N ASP A 46 -16.88 -0.50 1.24
CA ASP A 46 -18.00 -0.61 2.18
C ASP A 46 -19.32 -0.70 1.39
N PRO A 47 -20.15 -1.74 1.57
CA PRO A 47 -21.37 -1.89 0.77
C PRO A 47 -22.41 -0.77 0.98
N ALA A 48 -22.36 -0.05 2.10
CA ALA A 48 -23.30 1.01 2.43
C ALA A 48 -22.80 2.39 1.97
N SER A 49 -21.52 2.72 2.18
CA SER A 49 -20.97 4.04 1.84
C SER A 49 -20.11 4.09 0.59
N GLY A 50 -19.58 2.95 0.13
CA GLY A 50 -18.56 2.89 -0.92
C GLY A 50 -17.18 3.35 -0.47
N ASP A 51 -16.96 3.54 0.83
CA ASP A 51 -15.67 3.93 1.37
C ASP A 51 -14.64 2.80 1.29
N ASP A 52 -13.37 3.18 1.19
CA ASP A 52 -12.28 2.23 1.10
C ASP A 52 -12.11 1.52 2.45
N LEU A 53 -12.25 0.20 2.44
CA LEU A 53 -11.95 -0.67 3.56
C LEU A 53 -10.66 -1.45 3.28
N LEU A 54 -9.75 -1.48 4.24
CA LEU A 54 -8.49 -2.20 4.15
C LEU A 54 -8.56 -3.48 4.99
N MET A 55 -8.54 -4.61 4.31
CA MET A 55 -8.34 -5.92 4.90
C MET A 55 -6.84 -6.15 5.10
N VAL A 56 -6.46 -6.59 6.31
CA VAL A 56 -5.09 -6.90 6.70
C VAL A 56 -5.03 -8.36 7.14
N VAL A 57 -4.17 -9.13 6.48
CA VAL A 57 -3.94 -10.54 6.78
C VAL A 57 -2.59 -10.67 7.47
N SER A 58 -2.57 -11.20 8.70
CA SER A 58 -1.35 -11.39 9.49
C SER A 58 -1.29 -12.80 10.06
N SER A 59 -0.10 -13.23 10.48
CA SER A 59 0.09 -14.53 11.13
C SER A 59 -0.62 -14.66 12.48
N ASN A 60 -1.11 -13.55 13.06
CA ASN A 60 -1.88 -13.54 14.30
C ASN A 60 -3.39 -13.33 14.04
N GLY A 61 -3.84 -13.59 12.81
CA GLY A 61 -5.22 -13.41 12.37
C GLY A 61 -5.43 -12.16 11.51
N HIS A 62 -6.68 -11.87 11.18
CA HIS A 62 -7.04 -10.84 10.21
C HIS A 62 -7.73 -9.63 10.86
N GLY A 63 -7.63 -8.47 10.23
CA GLY A 63 -8.30 -7.26 10.67
C GLY A 63 -8.83 -6.44 9.51
N LEU A 64 -9.94 -5.75 9.73
CA LEU A 64 -10.53 -4.82 8.77
C LEU A 64 -10.45 -3.40 9.34
N PHE A 65 -10.02 -2.46 8.51
CA PHE A 65 -9.87 -1.06 8.86
C PHE A 65 -10.67 -0.19 7.90
N ASP A 66 -11.29 0.88 8.41
CA ASP A 66 -11.64 2.04 7.59
C ASP A 66 -10.34 2.67 7.13
N ALA A 67 -10.13 2.75 5.81
CA ALA A 67 -8.85 3.17 5.27
C ALA A 67 -8.66 4.70 5.30
N SER A 68 -9.74 5.47 5.46
CA SER A 68 -9.70 6.94 5.54
C SER A 68 -9.41 7.43 6.96
N THR A 69 -9.95 6.76 7.97
CA THR A 69 -9.77 7.11 9.39
C THR A 69 -8.72 6.26 10.07
N GLY A 70 -8.42 5.09 9.51
CA GLY A 70 -7.55 4.10 10.12
C GLY A 70 -8.18 3.36 11.30
N GLN A 71 -9.47 3.55 11.55
CA GLN A 71 -10.19 2.86 12.60
C GLN A 71 -10.31 1.37 12.29
N ARG A 72 -9.95 0.51 13.25
CA ARG A 72 -10.20 -0.94 13.13
C ARG A 72 -11.68 -1.23 13.34
N LEU A 73 -12.34 -1.77 12.31
CA LEU A 73 -13.76 -2.08 12.28
C LEU A 73 -14.06 -3.51 12.71
N ALA A 74 -13.19 -4.47 12.33
CA ALA A 74 -13.35 -5.88 12.68
C ALA A 74 -11.99 -6.54 12.92
N ARG A 75 -12.01 -7.65 13.67
CA ARG A 75 -10.83 -8.44 13.98
C ARG A 75 -11.22 -9.91 14.16
N ASP A 76 -10.51 -10.79 13.48
CA ASP A 76 -10.60 -12.23 13.65
C ASP A 76 -9.23 -12.79 14.07
N HIS A 77 -9.12 -13.21 15.33
CA HIS A 77 -7.87 -13.69 15.91
C HIS A 77 -7.49 -15.11 15.49
N ASP A 78 -8.47 -15.92 15.07
CA ASP A 78 -8.28 -17.35 14.82
C ASP A 78 -9.06 -17.74 13.56
N PRO A 79 -8.65 -17.21 12.38
CA PRO A 79 -9.31 -17.55 11.13
C PRO A 79 -9.14 -19.03 10.85
N ASP A 80 -10.16 -19.63 10.22
CA ASP A 80 -10.10 -21.02 9.77
C ASP A 80 -8.78 -21.30 9.01
N LEU A 81 -8.17 -22.46 9.28
CA LEU A 81 -6.83 -22.78 8.77
C LEU A 81 -6.74 -22.66 7.24
N ASP A 82 -7.80 -23.09 6.53
CA ASP A 82 -7.92 -23.03 5.07
C ASP A 82 -8.05 -21.59 4.53
N HIS A 83 -8.34 -20.63 5.40
CA HIS A 83 -8.54 -19.21 5.09
C HIS A 83 -7.50 -18.30 5.77
N SER A 84 -6.65 -18.84 6.64
CA SER A 84 -5.67 -18.10 7.43
C SER A 84 -4.63 -17.34 6.60
N THR A 85 -4.38 -17.79 5.36
CA THR A 85 -3.48 -17.16 4.40
C THR A 85 -4.14 -17.01 3.03
N PRO A 86 -3.75 -16.00 2.21
CA PRO A 86 -4.27 -15.85 0.85
C PRO A 86 -4.03 -17.12 0.02
N ALA A 87 -5.10 -17.64 -0.59
CA ALA A 87 -5.06 -18.92 -1.29
C ALA A 87 -5.75 -18.88 -2.66
N GLY A 88 -5.57 -19.96 -3.42
CA GLY A 88 -6.17 -20.13 -4.74
C GLY A 88 -5.58 -19.24 -5.84
N PRO A 89 -6.15 -19.28 -7.06
CA PRO A 89 -5.60 -18.56 -8.21
C PRO A 89 -5.73 -17.03 -8.10
N ASN A 90 -6.58 -16.55 -7.19
CA ASN A 90 -6.86 -15.11 -7.02
C ASN A 90 -6.21 -14.53 -5.75
N LEU A 91 -5.51 -15.34 -4.95
CA LEU A 91 -4.88 -14.94 -3.69
C LEU A 91 -5.86 -14.16 -2.79
N THR A 92 -6.99 -14.79 -2.45
CA THR A 92 -8.05 -14.15 -1.66
C THR A 92 -8.12 -14.64 -0.23
N CYS A 93 -8.71 -13.82 0.64
CA CYS A 93 -9.18 -14.20 1.97
C CYS A 93 -10.65 -13.75 2.14
N PRO A 94 -11.46 -14.46 2.96
CA PRO A 94 -12.80 -14.03 3.31
C PRO A 94 -12.82 -12.64 3.97
N GLY A 95 -13.74 -11.78 3.57
CA GLY A 95 -13.93 -10.47 4.18
C GLY A 95 -14.49 -10.55 5.60
N LEU A 96 -14.18 -9.54 6.41
CA LEU A 96 -14.69 -9.39 7.78
C LEU A 96 -15.71 -8.26 7.88
N GLY A 97 -16.54 -8.27 8.92
CA GLY A 97 -17.45 -7.16 9.23
C GLY A 97 -18.32 -6.77 8.03
N PRO A 98 -18.32 -5.50 7.58
CA PRO A 98 -19.04 -5.06 6.39
C PRO A 98 -18.72 -5.84 5.10
N LEU A 99 -17.55 -6.47 5.01
CA LEU A 99 -17.14 -7.28 3.86
C LEU A 99 -17.47 -8.77 4.02
N ALA A 100 -18.17 -9.17 5.09
CA ALA A 100 -18.52 -10.58 5.32
C ALA A 100 -19.30 -11.16 4.13
N GLY A 101 -18.93 -12.38 3.71
CA GLY A 101 -19.52 -13.05 2.54
C GLY A 101 -18.92 -12.62 1.19
N THR A 102 -17.87 -11.78 1.19
CA THR A 102 -17.10 -11.42 0.00
C THR A 102 -15.68 -11.99 0.08
N GLU A 103 -15.03 -12.16 -1.07
CA GLU A 103 -13.61 -12.52 -1.18
C GLU A 103 -12.78 -11.27 -1.44
N VAL A 104 -11.81 -10.98 -0.57
CA VAL A 104 -10.89 -9.84 -0.72
C VAL A 104 -9.58 -10.34 -1.33
N ARG A 105 -9.17 -9.76 -2.46
CA ARG A 105 -7.87 -10.04 -3.09
C ARG A 105 -6.75 -9.41 -2.27
N ILE A 106 -5.76 -10.22 -1.91
CA ILE A 106 -4.67 -9.82 -1.01
C ILE A 106 -3.36 -9.73 -1.80
N ALA A 107 -2.69 -8.59 -1.68
CA ALA A 107 -1.34 -8.37 -2.17
C ALA A 107 -0.36 -8.45 -0.99
N GLY A 108 0.75 -9.18 -1.16
CA GLY A 108 1.70 -9.40 -0.07
C GLY A 108 2.73 -10.48 -0.35
N LEU A 109 3.07 -11.21 0.72
CA LEU A 109 4.05 -12.29 0.74
C LEU A 109 3.82 -13.37 -0.33
N PHE A 110 2.56 -13.67 -0.63
CA PHE A 110 2.17 -14.71 -1.58
C PHE A 110 2.02 -14.19 -3.02
N GLY A 111 2.36 -12.91 -3.27
CA GLY A 111 2.20 -12.25 -4.56
C GLY A 111 0.97 -11.33 -4.59
N GLY A 112 0.34 -11.24 -5.76
CA GLY A 112 -0.78 -10.33 -6.02
C GLY A 112 -0.30 -8.92 -6.38
N GLY A 113 -1.24 -7.97 -6.39
CA GLY A 113 -0.96 -6.57 -6.72
C GLY A 113 -2.11 -5.66 -6.33
N LEU A 114 -1.76 -4.45 -5.92
CA LEU A 114 -2.68 -3.33 -5.72
C LEU A 114 -2.66 -2.43 -6.96
N HIS A 115 -3.58 -1.47 -7.06
CA HIS A 115 -3.57 -0.51 -8.17
C HIS A 115 -2.31 0.34 -8.08
N SER A 116 -1.55 0.41 -9.18
CA SER A 116 -0.34 1.25 -9.25
C SER A 116 -0.63 2.66 -9.78
N THR A 117 -1.84 2.90 -10.30
CA THR A 117 -2.25 4.19 -10.85
C THR A 117 -3.66 4.57 -10.40
N THR A 118 -3.94 5.86 -10.35
CA THR A 118 -5.29 6.43 -10.19
C THR A 118 -5.79 7.02 -11.50
N GLU A 119 -7.10 7.26 -11.61
CA GLU A 119 -7.71 7.84 -12.82
C GLU A 119 -7.20 9.25 -13.15
N ASP A 120 -6.90 10.04 -12.13
CA ASP A 120 -6.37 11.41 -12.25
C ASP A 120 -4.84 11.47 -12.37
N GLY A 121 -4.19 10.34 -12.68
CA GLY A 121 -2.80 10.31 -13.13
C GLY A 121 -1.74 10.21 -12.04
N TRP A 122 -2.11 9.90 -10.80
CA TRP A 122 -1.12 9.52 -9.79
C TRP A 122 -0.62 8.12 -10.05
N THR A 123 0.68 7.91 -9.83
CA THR A 123 1.34 6.62 -9.96
C THR A 123 2.12 6.33 -8.69
N VAL A 124 2.12 5.07 -8.26
CA VAL A 124 2.99 4.56 -7.21
C VAL A 124 3.90 3.47 -7.78
N GLU A 125 5.19 3.60 -7.51
CA GLU A 125 6.22 2.67 -7.95
C GLU A 125 7.04 2.18 -6.76
N VAL A 126 7.45 0.92 -6.82
CA VAL A 126 8.38 0.33 -5.86
C VAL A 126 9.70 0.07 -6.57
N VAL A 127 10.77 0.70 -6.09
CA VAL A 127 12.12 0.54 -6.65
C VAL A 127 13.11 0.07 -5.59
N SER A 128 14.12 -0.69 -6.01
CA SER A 128 15.16 -1.23 -5.12
C SER A 128 16.56 -0.94 -5.66
N PRO A 129 16.97 0.34 -5.72
CA PRO A 129 18.25 0.73 -6.32
C PRO A 129 19.45 0.13 -5.57
N ASP A 130 19.29 -0.16 -4.28
CA ASP A 130 20.23 -0.81 -3.36
C ASP A 130 19.55 -1.97 -2.62
N TRP A 131 19.01 -2.93 -3.37
CA TRP A 131 18.40 -4.15 -2.82
C TRP A 131 19.14 -4.67 -1.57
N PRO A 132 18.44 -5.00 -0.46
CA PRO A 132 17.00 -5.24 -0.35
C PRO A 132 16.15 -4.01 0.05
N HIS A 133 16.72 -2.81 0.03
CA HIS A 133 16.03 -1.61 0.51
C HIS A 133 15.04 -1.08 -0.53
N HIS A 134 13.77 -1.38 -0.33
CA HIS A 134 12.70 -0.91 -1.22
C HIS A 134 12.33 0.53 -0.88
N ARG A 135 12.09 1.31 -1.93
CA ARG A 135 11.64 2.69 -1.86
C ARG A 135 10.30 2.79 -2.58
N VAL A 136 9.31 3.39 -1.92
CA VAL A 136 8.00 3.66 -2.51
C VAL A 136 8.02 5.10 -3.01
N LEU A 137 7.83 5.25 -4.31
CA LEU A 137 7.79 6.52 -5.01
C LEU A 137 6.33 6.82 -5.36
N LEU A 138 5.88 8.02 -5.05
CA LEU A 138 4.60 8.56 -5.49
C LEU A 138 4.88 9.62 -6.54
N SER A 139 4.14 9.64 -7.64
CA SER A 139 4.39 10.53 -8.77
C SER A 139 3.07 11.08 -9.33
N ALA A 140 3.08 12.34 -9.74
CA ALA A 140 1.98 13.01 -10.44
C ALA A 140 2.27 13.16 -11.96
N ASP A 141 3.37 12.58 -12.46
CA ASP A 141 3.82 12.67 -13.85
C ASP A 141 3.68 11.35 -14.62
N GLY A 142 2.86 10.42 -14.12
CA GLY A 142 2.68 9.09 -14.72
C GLY A 142 3.81 8.10 -14.42
N GLY A 143 4.66 8.36 -13.41
CA GLY A 143 5.72 7.42 -13.00
C GLY A 143 7.01 7.59 -13.80
N LEU A 144 7.23 8.76 -14.39
CA LEU A 144 8.46 9.01 -15.16
C LEU A 144 9.63 9.39 -14.24
N CYS A 145 9.34 9.80 -13.01
CA CYS A 145 10.33 10.24 -12.01
C CYS A 145 11.39 11.18 -12.62
N ARG A 146 10.90 12.12 -13.46
CA ARG A 146 11.75 13.07 -14.19
C ARG A 146 11.97 14.32 -13.34
N GLY A 147 13.18 14.86 -13.45
CA GLY A 147 13.58 16.03 -12.66
C GLY A 147 13.88 15.69 -11.19
N PRO A 148 14.03 16.71 -10.34
CA PRO A 148 14.36 16.53 -8.93
C PRO A 148 13.19 15.92 -8.14
N ALA A 149 13.53 15.16 -7.10
CA ALA A 149 12.55 14.67 -6.14
C ALA A 149 11.92 15.84 -5.38
N GLY A 150 10.62 15.76 -5.10
CA GLY A 150 9.85 16.78 -4.39
C GLY A 150 8.98 17.67 -5.28
N GLU A 151 9.15 17.63 -6.60
CA GLU A 151 8.37 18.45 -7.53
C GLU A 151 7.22 17.68 -8.20
N LYS A 152 7.56 16.56 -8.85
CA LYS A 152 6.60 15.72 -9.60
C LYS A 152 6.59 14.27 -9.14
N TRP A 153 7.56 13.90 -8.33
CA TRP A 153 7.70 12.59 -7.74
C TRP A 153 8.35 12.72 -6.36
N TRP A 154 7.95 11.86 -5.43
CA TRP A 154 8.29 11.91 -4.01
C TRP A 154 8.67 10.52 -3.53
N HIS A 155 9.81 10.40 -2.84
CA HIS A 155 10.15 9.21 -2.10
C HIS A 155 9.41 9.26 -0.75
N ILE A 156 8.24 8.61 -0.68
CA ILE A 156 7.33 8.72 0.46
C ILE A 156 7.56 7.67 1.54
N PHE A 157 8.22 6.56 1.20
CA PHE A 157 8.51 5.50 2.15
C PHE A 157 9.79 4.74 1.80
N HIS A 158 10.63 4.48 2.82
CA HIS A 158 11.84 3.68 2.71
C HIS A 158 11.76 2.45 3.62
N ALA A 159 11.65 1.27 3.01
CA ALA A 159 11.65 -0.03 3.69
C ALA A 159 13.08 -0.47 4.06
N HIS A 160 13.61 0.07 5.15
CA HIS A 160 14.97 -0.22 5.64
C HIS A 160 14.99 -1.06 6.93
N TYR A 161 13.85 -1.23 7.61
CA TYR A 161 13.75 -1.92 8.90
C TYR A 161 12.83 -3.14 8.87
N SER A 162 11.96 -3.23 7.87
CA SER A 162 10.98 -4.31 7.70
C SER A 162 10.76 -4.53 6.21
N GLU A 163 10.59 -5.80 5.84
CA GLU A 163 10.37 -6.24 4.47
C GLU A 163 9.07 -5.64 3.92
N LEU A 164 9.14 -5.02 2.74
CA LEU A 164 7.96 -4.53 2.04
C LEU A 164 7.08 -5.70 1.61
N ARG A 165 5.78 -5.64 1.94
CA ARG A 165 4.78 -6.64 1.54
C ARG A 165 3.97 -6.17 0.34
N ALA A 166 3.49 -4.93 0.37
CA ALA A 166 2.74 -4.35 -0.72
C ALA A 166 2.79 -2.82 -0.67
N ALA A 167 2.60 -2.19 -1.82
CA ALA A 167 2.29 -0.76 -1.90
C ALA A 167 1.32 -0.54 -3.06
N GLY A 168 0.34 0.35 -2.89
CA GLY A 168 -0.62 0.64 -3.95
C GLY A 168 -1.87 1.37 -3.50
N PHE A 169 -2.66 1.78 -4.48
CA PHE A 169 -3.91 2.49 -4.27
C PHE A 169 -5.08 1.54 -4.05
N SER A 170 -6.10 2.06 -3.36
CA SER A 170 -7.45 1.52 -3.38
C SER A 170 -8.04 1.60 -4.80
N PRO A 171 -9.05 0.77 -5.13
CA PRO A 171 -9.74 0.86 -6.42
C PRO A 171 -10.36 2.23 -6.69
N SER A 172 -10.78 2.97 -5.66
CA SER A 172 -11.29 4.35 -5.81
C SER A 172 -10.18 5.37 -6.05
N GLY A 173 -8.91 4.99 -5.86
CA GLY A 173 -7.76 5.89 -5.93
C GLY A 173 -7.70 6.92 -4.81
N ARG A 174 -8.56 6.86 -3.79
CA ARG A 174 -8.60 7.83 -2.67
C ARG A 174 -7.67 7.46 -1.52
N THR A 175 -7.20 6.21 -1.49
CA THR A 175 -6.32 5.72 -0.44
C THR A 175 -5.07 5.08 -1.03
N LEU A 176 -3.92 5.35 -0.42
CA LEU A 176 -2.64 4.72 -0.72
C LEU A 176 -2.17 3.97 0.54
N VAL A 177 -1.83 2.69 0.38
CA VAL A 177 -1.21 1.89 1.44
C VAL A 177 0.23 1.55 1.11
N VAL A 178 1.07 1.56 2.14
CA VAL A 178 2.35 0.86 2.16
C VAL A 178 2.33 -0.10 3.33
N ALA A 179 2.47 -1.40 3.05
CA ALA A 179 2.48 -2.46 4.04
C ALA A 179 3.86 -3.11 4.10
N THR A 180 4.40 -3.25 5.31
CA THR A 180 5.61 -4.01 5.61
C THR A 180 5.25 -5.26 6.41
N SER A 181 6.21 -6.15 6.67
CA SER A 181 5.98 -7.33 7.52
C SER A 181 5.62 -7.00 8.98
N SER A 182 5.73 -5.73 9.40
CA SER A 182 5.52 -5.30 10.77
C SER A 182 4.52 -4.16 10.96
N ASP A 183 4.13 -3.45 9.90
CA ASP A 183 3.23 -2.30 10.00
C ASP A 183 2.57 -1.93 8.66
N ILE A 184 1.59 -1.04 8.75
CA ILE A 184 1.00 -0.35 7.60
C ILE A 184 1.13 1.17 7.77
N THR A 185 1.28 1.85 6.64
CA THR A 185 1.19 3.30 6.51
C THR A 185 0.12 3.63 5.48
N LEU A 186 -0.78 4.55 5.82
CA LEU A 186 -1.90 4.96 4.98
C LEU A 186 -1.86 6.46 4.71
N TRP A 187 -2.16 6.82 3.46
CA TRP A 187 -2.46 8.18 3.05
C TRP A 187 -3.82 8.19 2.38
N THR A 188 -4.58 9.26 2.62
CA THR A 188 -5.88 9.49 1.99
C THR A 188 -5.90 10.86 1.34
N ARG A 189 -6.84 11.05 0.42
CA ARG A 189 -7.12 12.35 -0.20
C ARG A 189 -8.63 12.51 -0.41
N PRO A 190 -9.13 13.76 -0.53
CA PRO A 190 -10.53 14.01 -0.85
C PRO A 190 -10.95 13.39 -2.19
N SER A 191 -12.26 13.17 -2.35
CA SER A 191 -12.82 12.85 -3.67
C SER A 191 -12.63 14.05 -4.62
N LEU A 192 -12.46 13.76 -5.92
CA LEU A 192 -12.40 14.78 -6.97
C LEU A 192 -13.76 15.44 -7.23
N ASP A 193 -14.85 14.89 -6.68
CA ASP A 193 -16.22 15.40 -6.81
C ASP A 193 -16.58 16.48 -5.76
N ALA A 194 -15.59 17.15 -5.16
CA ALA A 194 -15.79 18.19 -4.14
C ALA A 194 -15.66 19.62 -4.69
#